data_AF-A0A923TJ13-F1
#
_entry.id   AF-A0A923TJ13-F1
#
_cell.length_a   1.000
_cell.length_b   1.000
_cell.length_c   1.000
_cell.angle_alpha   90.00
_cell.angle_beta   90.00
_cell.angle_gamma   90.00
#
_symmetry.space_group_name_H-M   'P 1'
#
loop_
_entity.id
_entity.type
_entity.pdbx_description
1 polymer ?
#
loop_
_entity_poly.entity_id
_entity_poly.type
_entity_poly.pdbx_seq_one_letter_code
_entity_poly.pdbx_strand_id
1 'polypeptide(L)'
;LDEPTTGLHFEDINKLLKVLGRLVDQGNSVIVIEHNLDVIKTADWVIDMGPEGGSGGGRVVAQGTPEQIAAVQASHTGRFLAEVLKGRAAAVPVAKKTAAKRAPTKAPARAKVAART
;
A
#
# COMPACT_ATOMS: atom_id res chain seq x y z
N LEU A 1 3.28 1.65 10.73
CA LEU A 1 2.72 2.80 11.46
C LEU A 1 1.40 2.36 12.05
N ASP A 2 1.18 2.62 13.33
CA ASP A 2 -0.02 2.17 14.03
C ASP A 2 -0.95 3.37 14.22
N GLU A 3 -2.11 3.34 13.55
CA GLU A 3 -3.15 4.38 13.54
C GLU A 3 -2.64 5.83 13.48
N PRO A 4 -1.86 6.20 12.44
CA PRO A 4 -1.22 7.51 12.38
C PRO A 4 -2.20 8.68 12.20
N THR A 5 -3.48 8.43 11.89
CA THR A 5 -4.49 9.50 11.79
C THR A 5 -5.24 9.80 13.09
N THR A 6 -4.96 9.07 14.17
CA THR A 6 -5.62 9.31 15.47
C THR A 6 -5.39 10.74 15.96
N GLY A 7 -6.49 11.48 16.14
CA GLY A 7 -6.48 12.88 16.59
C GLY A 7 -6.14 13.91 15.51
N LEU A 8 -5.99 13.52 14.24
CA LEU A 8 -5.70 14.44 13.14
C LEU A 8 -6.97 15.00 12.50
N HIS A 9 -6.93 16.29 12.15
CA HIS A 9 -7.93 16.92 11.30
C HIS A 9 -7.78 16.45 9.84
N PHE A 10 -8.85 16.53 9.04
CA PHE A 10 -8.86 16.07 7.63
C PHE A 10 -7.70 16.64 6.78
N GLU A 11 -7.36 17.90 6.98
CA GLU A 11 -6.25 18.54 6.26
C GLU A 11 -4.87 17.99 6.66
N ASP A 12 -4.72 17.58 7.92
CA ASP A 12 -3.46 17.01 8.40
C ASP A 12 -3.30 15.55 7.95
N ILE A 13 -4.40 14.82 7.81
CA ILE A 13 -4.42 13.51 7.13
C ILE A 13 -3.90 13.65 5.69
N ASN A 14 -4.36 14.66 4.94
CA ASN A 14 -3.87 14.90 3.58
C ASN A 14 -2.36 15.20 3.53
N LYS A 15 -1.83 15.98 4.48
CA LYS A 15 -0.39 16.24 4.58
C LYS A 15 0.40 14.98 4.92
N LEU A 16 -0.10 14.17 5.86
CA LEU A 16 0.48 12.89 6.22
C LEU A 16 0.55 11.97 4.99
N LEU A 17 -0.55 11.78 4.28
CA LEU A 17 -0.60 10.96 3.07
C LEU A 17 0.41 11.40 2.02
N LYS A 18 0.62 12.72 1.83
CA LYS A 18 1.67 13.24 0.92
C LYS A 18 3.08 12.89 1.38
N VAL A 19 3.34 12.84 2.69
CA VAL A 19 4.65 12.41 3.22
C VAL A 19 4.84 10.91 3.01
N LEU A 20 3.83 10.10 3.33
CA LEU A 20 3.88 8.65 3.15
C LEU A 20 4.05 8.26 1.68
N GLY A 21 3.31 8.93 0.78
CA GLY A 21 3.45 8.74 -0.66
C GLY A 21 4.87 9.02 -1.17
N ARG A 22 5.52 10.10 -0.69
CA ARG A 22 6.93 10.38 -1.04
C ARG A 22 7.90 9.30 -0.58
N LEU A 23 7.65 8.67 0.57
CA LEU A 23 8.47 7.55 1.03
C LEU A 23 8.31 6.34 0.10
N VAL A 24 7.09 6.05 -0.33
CA VAL A 24 6.79 4.99 -1.29
C VAL A 24 7.42 5.28 -2.66
N ASP A 25 7.34 6.52 -3.15
CA ASP A 25 7.94 6.94 -4.42
C ASP A 25 9.47 6.79 -4.44
N GLN A 26 10.11 6.88 -3.28
CA GLN A 26 11.55 6.63 -3.10
C GLN A 26 11.91 5.13 -3.09
N GLY A 27 10.92 4.23 -3.21
CA GLY A 27 11.11 2.79 -3.23
C GLY A 27 10.98 2.11 -1.88
N ASN A 28 10.53 2.82 -0.83
CA ASN A 28 10.27 2.21 0.47
C ASN A 28 8.90 1.52 0.49
N SER A 29 8.75 0.49 1.30
CA SER A 29 7.44 -0.06 1.64
C SER A 29 6.93 0.56 2.94
N VAL A 30 5.69 1.02 2.93
CA VAL A 30 5.02 1.57 4.12
C VAL A 30 3.84 0.69 4.48
N ILE A 31 3.83 0.17 5.71
CA ILE A 31 2.72 -0.63 6.24
C ILE A 31 2.03 0.21 7.32
N VAL A 32 0.72 0.35 7.22
CA VAL A 32 -0.11 1.16 8.12
C VAL A 32 -1.29 0.33 8.62
N ILE A 33 -1.55 0.39 9.93
CA ILE A 33 -2.79 -0.08 10.55
C ILE A 33 -3.72 1.14 10.63
N GLU A 34 -4.91 1.04 10.06
CA GLU A 34 -5.85 2.16 9.98
C GLU A 34 -7.29 1.69 10.03
N HIS A 35 -8.15 2.56 10.52
CA HIS A 35 -9.60 2.44 10.44
C HIS A 35 -10.23 3.60 9.66
N ASN A 36 -9.45 4.63 9.30
CA ASN A 36 -9.95 5.77 8.53
C ASN A 36 -10.05 5.44 7.03
N LEU A 37 -11.28 5.47 6.50
CA LEU A 37 -11.56 5.15 5.10
C LEU A 37 -10.92 6.12 4.11
N ASP A 38 -10.65 7.38 4.50
CA ASP A 38 -9.94 8.34 3.64
C ASP A 38 -8.48 7.96 3.40
N VAL A 39 -7.87 7.22 4.33
CA VAL A 39 -6.52 6.65 4.16
C VAL A 39 -6.60 5.33 3.41
N ILE A 40 -7.49 4.43 3.85
CA ILE A 40 -7.61 3.08 3.29
C ILE A 40 -7.89 3.12 1.78
N LYS A 41 -8.74 4.04 1.31
CA LYS A 41 -9.05 4.18 -0.13
C LYS A 41 -7.86 4.58 -1.00
N THR A 42 -6.81 5.16 -0.41
CA THR A 42 -5.60 5.61 -1.13
C THR A 42 -4.49 4.56 -1.16
N ALA A 43 -4.66 3.45 -0.43
CA ALA A 43 -3.66 2.41 -0.36
C ALA A 43 -3.54 1.63 -1.68
N ASP A 44 -2.33 1.24 -2.04
CA ASP A 44 -2.10 0.34 -3.18
C ASP A 44 -2.62 -1.08 -2.91
N TRP A 45 -2.58 -1.50 -1.63
CA TRP A 45 -2.99 -2.82 -1.17
C TRP A 45 -3.55 -2.76 0.25
N VAL A 46 -4.61 -3.51 0.49
CA VAL A 46 -5.30 -3.61 1.78
C VAL A 46 -5.34 -5.07 2.19
N ILE A 47 -5.08 -5.33 3.48
CA ILE A 47 -5.29 -6.62 4.13
C ILE A 47 -6.34 -6.39 5.21
N ASP A 48 -7.53 -6.95 5.01
CA ASP A 48 -8.64 -6.81 5.93
C ASP A 48 -8.63 -7.96 6.95
N MET A 49 -8.62 -7.60 8.22
CA MET A 49 -8.50 -8.52 9.34
C MET A 49 -9.84 -8.64 10.08
N GLY A 50 -10.19 -9.85 10.51
CA GLY A 50 -11.44 -10.08 11.23
C GLY A 50 -11.82 -11.56 11.28
N PRO A 51 -13.12 -11.91 11.11
CA PRO A 51 -14.26 -11.02 10.83
C PRO A 51 -14.65 -10.12 12.01
N GLU A 52 -14.34 -10.54 13.24
CA GLU A 52 -14.66 -9.78 14.46
C GLU A 52 -13.37 -9.41 15.23
N GLY A 53 -13.52 -8.70 16.34
CA GLY A 53 -12.43 -8.47 17.29
C GLY A 53 -12.19 -9.65 18.25
N GLY A 54 -11.05 -9.65 18.94
CA GLY A 54 -10.75 -10.63 20.00
C GLY A 54 -10.71 -12.08 19.50
N SER A 55 -11.37 -12.99 20.22
CA SER A 55 -11.40 -14.43 19.89
C SER A 55 -12.15 -14.76 18.60
N GLY A 56 -13.00 -13.85 18.11
CA GLY A 56 -13.68 -13.97 16.82
C GLY A 56 -12.86 -13.46 15.62
N GLY A 57 -11.66 -12.94 15.88
CA GLY A 57 -10.79 -12.33 14.86
C GLY A 57 -9.59 -13.17 14.45
N GLY A 58 -8.53 -12.47 14.04
CA GLY A 58 -7.21 -13.06 13.76
C GLY A 58 -7.09 -13.74 12.40
N ARG A 59 -8.05 -13.55 11.49
CA ARG A 59 -8.03 -14.10 10.13
C ARG A 59 -7.93 -13.00 9.10
N VAL A 60 -7.29 -13.31 7.97
CA VAL A 60 -7.38 -12.49 6.76
C VAL A 60 -8.74 -12.77 6.13
N VAL A 61 -9.63 -11.79 6.16
CA VAL A 61 -10.97 -11.88 5.56
C VAL A 61 -10.88 -11.61 4.06
N ALA A 62 -10.07 -10.62 3.68
CA ALA A 62 -9.84 -10.24 2.30
C ALA A 62 -8.46 -9.59 2.14
N GLN A 63 -7.91 -9.65 0.93
CA GLN A 63 -6.72 -8.90 0.56
C GLN A 63 -6.80 -8.51 -0.91
N GLY A 64 -6.36 -7.30 -1.25
CA GLY A 64 -6.54 -6.76 -2.60
C GLY A 64 -6.35 -5.24 -2.67
N THR A 65 -6.64 -4.67 -3.82
CA THR A 65 -6.82 -3.22 -3.95
C THR A 65 -8.07 -2.76 -3.17
N PRO A 66 -8.18 -1.48 -2.81
CA PRO A 66 -9.39 -0.95 -2.15
C PRO A 66 -10.70 -1.32 -2.85
N GLU A 67 -10.74 -1.31 -4.19
CA GLU A 67 -11.91 -1.68 -4.98
C GLU A 67 -12.24 -3.18 -4.87
N GLN A 68 -11.21 -4.03 -4.79
CA GLN A 68 -11.40 -5.46 -4.59
C GLN A 68 -11.95 -5.76 -3.20
N ILE A 69 -11.43 -5.09 -2.16
CA ILE A 69 -11.96 -5.21 -0.79
C ILE A 69 -13.41 -4.74 -0.73
N ALA A 70 -13.75 -3.63 -1.39
CA ALA A 70 -15.10 -3.10 -1.44
C ALA A 70 -16.13 -4.07 -2.06
N ALA A 71 -15.69 -5.04 -2.87
CA ALA A 71 -16.55 -6.08 -3.44
C ALA A 71 -16.75 -7.30 -2.52
N VAL A 72 -16.00 -7.42 -1.42
CA VAL A 72 -16.07 -8.60 -0.53
C VAL A 72 -17.18 -8.43 0.50
N GLN A 73 -18.25 -9.22 0.37
CA GLN A 73 -19.41 -9.17 1.28
C GLN A 73 -19.10 -9.52 2.75
N ALA A 74 -18.11 -10.39 2.97
CA ALA A 74 -17.69 -10.81 4.31
C ALA A 74 -16.84 -9.75 5.03
N SER A 75 -16.36 -8.72 4.32
CA SER A 75 -15.51 -7.67 4.86
C SER A 75 -16.36 -6.52 5.40
N HIS A 76 -16.25 -6.24 6.70
CA HIS A 76 -16.87 -5.03 7.28
C HIS A 76 -16.25 -3.77 6.66
N THR A 77 -14.92 -3.75 6.53
CA THR A 77 -14.20 -2.67 5.86
C THR A 77 -14.70 -2.44 4.43
N GLY A 78 -14.86 -3.52 3.66
CA GLY A 78 -15.36 -3.48 2.29
C GLY A 78 -16.74 -2.85 2.17
N ARG A 79 -17.66 -3.20 3.09
CA ARG A 79 -19.03 -2.63 3.13
C ARG A 79 -19.00 -1.10 3.20
N PHE A 80 -18.18 -0.52 4.08
CA PHE A 80 -18.11 0.94 4.23
C PHE A 80 -17.25 1.60 3.14
N LEU A 81 -16.18 0.93 2.71
CA LEU A 81 -15.29 1.41 1.66
C LEU A 81 -16.02 1.58 0.33
N ALA A 82 -16.96 0.68 0.02
CA ALA A 82 -17.79 0.78 -1.19
C ALA A 82 -18.55 2.11 -1.29
N GLU A 83 -19.08 2.63 -0.18
CA GLU A 83 -19.82 3.89 -0.16
C GLU A 83 -18.88 5.10 -0.35
N VAL A 84 -17.69 5.06 0.24
CA VAL A 84 -16.68 6.10 0.09
C VAL A 84 -16.15 6.18 -1.35
N LEU A 85 -15.98 5.03 -2.02
CA LEU A 85 -15.55 4.97 -3.42
C LEU A 85 -16.64 5.45 -4.39
N LYS A 86 -17.92 5.21 -4.11
CA LYS A 86 -19.05 5.72 -4.92
C LYS A 86 -19.28 7.23 -4.74
N GLY A 87 -19.10 7.74 -3.51
CA GLY A 87 -19.41 9.11 -3.12
C GLY A 87 -18.41 10.19 -3.57
N ARG A 88 -17.33 9.82 -4.25
CA ARG A 88 -16.30 10.77 -4.73
C ARG A 88 -15.71 10.27 -6.05
N ALA A 89 -16.52 10.19 -7.09
CA ALA A 89 -16.04 9.90 -8.44
C ALA A 89 -15.08 11.01 -8.91
N ALA A 90 -13.76 10.78 -8.84
CA ALA A 90 -12.77 11.26 -9.82
C ALA A 90 -11.33 10.79 -9.48
N ALA A 91 -10.87 9.82 -10.29
CA ALA A 91 -9.55 9.71 -10.91
C ALA A 91 -8.26 9.79 -10.06
N VAL A 92 -7.54 8.66 -10.01
CA VAL A 92 -6.32 8.51 -10.83
C VAL A 92 -6.24 7.05 -11.30
N PRO A 93 -6.15 6.75 -12.60
CA PRO A 93 -5.84 5.39 -13.03
C PRO A 93 -4.39 5.11 -12.63
N VAL A 94 -4.17 4.21 -11.67
CA VAL A 94 -2.83 3.69 -11.41
C VAL A 94 -2.43 2.85 -12.62
N ALA A 95 -1.66 3.45 -13.52
CA ALA A 95 -1.02 2.73 -14.59
C ALA A 95 -0.21 1.59 -13.96
N LYS A 96 -0.53 0.34 -14.31
CA LYS A 96 0.32 -0.82 -13.98
C LYS A 96 1.73 -0.50 -14.45
N LYS A 97 2.65 -0.17 -13.53
CA LYS A 97 4.08 -0.18 -13.83
C LYS A 97 4.44 -1.62 -14.15
N THR A 98 4.44 -1.98 -15.43
CA THR A 98 5.09 -3.19 -15.92
C THR A 98 6.54 -3.12 -15.48
N ALA A 99 6.94 -4.03 -14.59
CA ALA A 99 8.31 -4.15 -14.14
C ALA A 99 9.21 -4.34 -15.37
N ALA A 100 9.97 -3.30 -15.72
CA ALA A 100 10.98 -3.40 -16.75
C ALA A 100 12.05 -4.38 -16.27
N LYS A 101 12.19 -5.51 -16.98
CA LYS A 101 13.29 -6.47 -16.76
C LYS A 101 14.62 -5.72 -16.84
N ARG A 102 15.31 -5.55 -15.71
CA ARG A 102 16.72 -5.12 -15.70
C ARG A 102 17.55 -6.24 -16.31
N ALA A 103 18.23 -5.95 -17.42
CA ALA A 103 19.24 -6.83 -17.99
C ALA A 103 20.46 -6.91 -17.05
N PRO A 104 21.15 -8.07 -16.96
CA PRO A 104 22.29 -8.22 -16.08
C PRO A 104 23.50 -7.44 -16.65
N THR A 105 24.06 -6.53 -15.85
CA THR A 105 25.32 -5.86 -16.16
C THR A 105 26.49 -6.82 -15.92
N LYS A 106 27.29 -7.07 -16.97
CA LYS A 106 28.52 -7.89 -16.88
C LYS A 106 29.54 -7.20 -15.97
N ALA A 107 30.12 -7.97 -15.04
CA ALA A 107 31.25 -7.53 -14.21
C ALA A 107 32.53 -7.34 -15.04
N PRO A 108 33.40 -6.37 -14.71
CA PRO A 108 34.65 -6.18 -15.45
C PRO A 108 35.68 -7.26 -15.08
N ALA A 109 36.42 -7.72 -16.09
CA ALA A 109 37.45 -8.75 -15.99
C ALA A 109 38.71 -8.21 -15.28
N ARG A 110 39.27 -9.00 -14.35
CA ARG A 110 40.56 -8.73 -13.68
C ARG A 110 41.71 -8.82 -14.68
N ALA A 111 42.54 -7.77 -14.75
CA ALA A 111 43.81 -7.79 -15.46
C ALA A 111 44.84 -8.67 -14.71
N LYS A 112 45.52 -9.57 -15.43
CA LYS A 112 46.66 -10.34 -14.93
C LYS A 112 47.91 -9.44 -14.92
N VAL A 113 48.52 -9.27 -13.75
CA VAL A 113 49.86 -8.68 -13.61
C VAL A 113 50.88 -9.81 -13.80
N ALA A 114 51.74 -9.69 -14.80
CA ALA A 114 52.87 -10.58 -15.03
C ALA A 114 54.00 -10.22 -14.07
N ALA A 115 54.44 -11.19 -13.26
CA ALA A 115 55.64 -11.06 -12.44
C ALA A 115 56.86 -11.53 -13.24
N ARG A 116 57.82 -10.61 -13.40
CA ARG A 116 59.19 -10.85 -13.84
C ARG A 116 60.02 -11.20 -12.58
N THR A 117 60.62 -12.38 -12.53
CA THR A 117 62.04 -12.63 -12.22
C THR A 117 62.32 -14.13 -12.32
#